data_AF-T1AZK2-F1
#
_entry.id   AF-T1AZK2-F1
#
_cell.length_a   1.000
_cell.length_b   1.000
_cell.length_c   1.000
_cell.angle_alpha   90.00
_cell.angle_beta   90.00
_cell.angle_gamma   90.00
#
_symmetry.space_group_name_H-M   'P 1'
#
loop_
_entity.id
_entity.type
_entity.pdbx_description
1 polymer ?
#
loop_
_entity_poly.entity_id
_entity_poly.type
_entity_poly.pdbx_seq_one_letter_code
_entity_poly.pdbx_strand_id
1 'polypeptide(L)'
;MFWCLDMAVLGINDSHDSGGAIAADGRILGAVNEERFTRRKNEVGFPANSIKYLDKEHGRDIEAVALGWIGGNALVSRIFPGYDMRRRMLWRHELPKPSRLRMHLSNLVYKASQNQNPKAVWKAIGGSISESVTRRRLAGIKKSLSDKRVYMVEHHLAHAASAYYPSGFSKALIITLTGQGTGSAAVYRSETKAA
;
A
#
# COMPACT_ATOMS: atom_id res chain seq x y z
N MET A 1 -4.31 16.38 34.05
CA MET A 1 -3.24 15.50 33.51
C MET A 1 -3.88 14.72 32.37
N PHE A 2 -3.88 15.29 31.16
CA PHE A 2 -4.52 14.68 29.98
C PHE A 2 -3.53 13.71 29.35
N TRP A 3 -3.81 12.42 29.45
CA TRP A 3 -3.14 11.41 28.64
C TRP A 3 -3.74 11.50 27.22
N CYS A 4 -3.17 12.37 26.39
CA CYS A 4 -3.36 12.25 24.94
C CYS A 4 -2.46 11.07 24.54
N LEU A 5 -3.06 9.91 24.25
CA LEU A 5 -2.30 8.83 23.62
C LEU A 5 -1.96 9.32 22.21
N ASP A 6 -0.70 9.68 21.99
CA ASP A 6 -0.11 10.05 20.70
C ASP A 6 -0.13 8.83 19.74
N MET A 7 -1.31 8.40 19.29
CA MET A 7 -1.48 7.19 18.49
C MET A 7 -1.01 7.42 17.04
N ALA A 8 0.24 7.07 16.73
CA ALA A 8 0.78 7.16 15.38
C ALA A 8 0.47 5.89 14.56
N VAL A 9 0.10 6.06 13.29
CA VAL A 9 -0.14 4.98 12.33
C VAL A 9 0.84 5.08 11.16
N LEU A 10 1.51 3.97 10.85
CA LEU A 10 2.35 3.84 9.67
C LEU A 10 1.54 3.29 8.48
N GLY A 11 1.25 4.14 7.50
CA GLY A 11 0.70 3.75 6.21
C GLY A 11 1.78 3.21 5.27
N ILE A 12 1.48 2.11 4.58
CA ILE A 12 2.39 1.46 3.61
C ILE A 12 1.63 1.21 2.30
N ASN A 13 2.19 1.71 1.19
CA ASN A 13 1.87 1.26 -0.17
C ASN A 13 3.05 0.45 -0.71
N ASP A 14 2.85 -0.83 -0.96
CA ASP A 14 3.87 -1.75 -1.51
C ASP A 14 3.57 -2.20 -2.95
N SER A 15 2.67 -1.48 -3.62
CA SER A 15 2.33 -1.64 -5.05
C SER A 15 3.29 -0.80 -5.91
N HIS A 16 2.82 -0.41 -7.10
CA HIS A 16 3.46 0.65 -7.88
C HIS A 16 3.41 1.98 -7.13
N ASP A 17 4.44 2.79 -7.36
CA ASP A 17 4.66 4.03 -6.62
C ASP A 17 4.74 3.78 -5.11
N SER A 18 5.59 2.81 -4.74
CA SER A 18 5.70 2.37 -3.36
C SER A 18 6.22 3.48 -2.46
N GLY A 19 5.74 3.49 -1.22
CA GLY A 19 6.06 4.54 -0.26
C GLY A 19 5.39 4.32 1.08
N GLY A 20 5.65 5.23 2.00
CA GLY A 20 5.05 5.23 3.32
C GLY A 20 4.54 6.61 3.74
N ALA A 21 3.69 6.63 4.75
CA ALA A 21 3.29 7.83 5.46
C ALA A 21 3.13 7.55 6.95
N ILE A 22 3.42 8.52 7.81
CA ILE A 22 3.07 8.47 9.24
C ILE A 22 2.03 9.54 9.50
N ALA A 23 0.93 9.15 10.15
CA ALA A 23 -0.13 10.04 10.59
C ALA A 23 -0.35 9.90 12.09
N ALA A 24 -0.59 11.02 12.77
CA ALA A 24 -0.97 11.10 14.18
C ALA A 24 -1.87 12.32 14.40
N ASP A 25 -2.81 12.24 15.33
CA ASP A 25 -3.67 13.36 15.75
C ASP A 25 -4.41 14.05 14.58
N GLY A 26 -4.87 13.24 13.62
CA GLY A 26 -5.57 13.74 12.42
C GLY A 26 -4.68 14.48 11.42
N ARG A 27 -3.34 14.44 11.59
CA ARG A 27 -2.37 15.11 10.72
C ARG A 27 -1.39 14.10 10.12
N ILE A 28 -0.94 14.40 8.90
CA ILE A 28 0.19 13.68 8.28
C ILE A 28 1.48 14.29 8.83
N LEU A 29 2.29 13.48 9.52
CA LEU A 29 3.60 13.89 10.04
C LEU A 29 4.66 13.86 8.94
N GLY A 30 4.59 12.87 8.06
CA GLY A 30 5.47 12.76 6.90
C GLY A 30 4.97 11.72 5.91
N ALA A 31 5.33 11.90 4.64
CA ALA A 31 5.05 10.96 3.57
C ALA A 31 6.20 11.00 2.56
N VAL A 32 6.67 9.83 2.13
CA VAL A 32 7.77 9.74 1.17
C VAL A 32 7.65 8.48 0.32
N ASN A 33 7.98 8.63 -0.96
CA ASN A 33 7.97 7.54 -1.93
C ASN A 33 9.37 6.93 -2.07
N GLU A 34 9.42 5.62 -2.29
CA GLU A 34 10.64 4.82 -2.32
C GLU A 34 11.58 5.24 -3.46
N GLU A 35 11.02 5.72 -4.58
CA GLU A 35 11.77 6.24 -5.72
C GLU A 35 12.73 7.39 -5.36
N ARG A 36 12.48 8.12 -4.26
CA ARG A 36 13.35 9.19 -3.78
C ARG A 36 14.71 8.63 -3.34
N PHE A 37 14.72 7.41 -2.78
CA PHE A 37 15.91 6.72 -2.31
C PHE A 37 16.53 5.82 -3.38
N THR A 38 15.71 5.03 -4.09
CA THR A 38 16.22 4.07 -5.08
C THR A 38 16.63 4.73 -6.40
N ARG A 39 16.18 5.96 -6.64
CA ARG A 39 16.37 6.72 -7.88
C ARG A 39 15.76 6.03 -9.11
N ARG A 40 14.87 5.05 -8.90
CA ARG A 40 14.15 4.36 -9.97
C ARG A 40 12.70 4.86 -9.96
N LYS A 41 12.33 5.55 -11.03
CA LYS A 41 11.03 6.18 -11.16
C LYS A 41 9.89 5.16 -11.01
N ASN A 42 8.90 5.53 -10.21
CA ASN A 42 7.75 4.74 -9.80
C ASN A 42 8.17 3.34 -9.34
N GLU A 43 9.02 3.30 -8.33
CA GLU A 43 9.50 2.07 -7.70
C GLU A 43 8.32 1.19 -7.28
N VAL A 44 8.55 -0.12 -7.30
CA VAL A 44 7.52 -1.13 -7.00
C VAL A 44 8.01 -2.06 -5.91
N GLY A 45 7.10 -2.45 -5.03
CA GLY A 45 7.37 -3.41 -3.97
C GLY A 45 7.52 -2.76 -2.60
N PHE A 46 8.11 -3.48 -1.66
CA PHE A 46 8.14 -3.04 -0.26
C PHE A 46 9.03 -1.80 -0.06
N PRO A 47 8.50 -0.70 0.52
CA PRO A 47 9.19 0.58 0.59
C PRO A 47 10.11 0.67 1.82
N ALA A 48 11.18 -0.13 1.83
CA ALA A 48 12.03 -0.27 3.00
C ALA A 48 12.78 1.01 3.38
N ASN A 49 13.26 1.79 2.41
CA ASN A 49 13.98 3.03 2.69
C ASN A 49 13.04 4.12 3.17
N SER A 50 11.83 4.19 2.60
CA SER A 50 10.77 5.10 3.02
C SER A 50 10.38 4.86 4.48
N ILE A 51 10.16 3.60 4.87
CA ILE A 51 9.81 3.26 6.25
C ILE A 51 10.95 3.60 7.21
N LYS A 52 12.20 3.27 6.86
CA LYS A 52 13.39 3.63 7.67
C LYS A 52 13.51 5.13 7.87
N TYR A 53 13.31 5.91 6.81
CA TYR A 53 13.37 7.36 6.87
C TYR A 53 12.26 7.92 7.76
N LEU A 54 11.01 7.48 7.55
CA LEU A 54 9.87 7.95 8.34
C LEU A 54 9.96 7.56 9.81
N ASP A 55 10.40 6.33 10.13
CA ASP A 55 10.62 5.92 11.51
C ASP A 55 11.75 6.73 12.17
N LYS A 56 12.78 7.11 11.42
CA LYS A 56 13.86 7.96 11.94
C LYS A 56 13.40 9.39 12.22
N GLU A 57 12.69 10.01 11.28
CA GLU A 57 12.32 11.44 11.37
C GLU A 57 11.03 11.68 12.16
N HIS A 58 10.12 10.70 12.17
CA HIS A 58 8.76 10.82 12.72
C HIS A 58 8.29 9.58 13.49
N GLY A 59 9.17 8.60 13.75
CA GLY A 59 8.85 7.39 14.51
C GLY A 59 8.66 7.67 15.99
N ARG A 60 7.51 8.26 16.31
CA ARG A 60 6.88 8.19 17.63
C ARG A 60 6.41 6.76 17.90
N ASP A 61 5.70 6.50 19.00
CA ASP A 61 5.16 5.17 19.30
C ASP A 61 4.08 4.76 18.27
N ILE A 62 4.52 4.20 17.14
CA ILE A 62 3.64 3.69 16.09
C ILE A 62 2.85 2.55 16.69
N GLU A 63 1.54 2.67 16.77
CA GLU A 63 0.68 1.64 17.38
C GLU A 63 0.14 0.64 16.37
N ALA A 64 0.06 1.06 15.11
CA ALA A 64 -0.53 0.29 14.04
C ALA A 64 0.14 0.55 12.69
N VAL A 65 0.03 -0.44 11.82
CA VAL A 65 0.44 -0.38 10.42
C VAL A 65 -0.81 -0.50 9.56
N ALA A 66 -1.04 0.45 8.66
CA ALA A 66 -2.09 0.40 7.65
C ALA A 66 -1.49 0.01 6.31
N LEU A 67 -1.78 -1.19 5.82
CA LEU A 67 -1.33 -1.69 4.54
C LEU A 67 -2.40 -1.47 3.49
N GLY A 68 -2.12 -0.61 2.52
CA GLY A 68 -3.00 -0.39 1.38
C GLY A 68 -3.06 -1.63 0.49
N TRP A 69 -4.23 -1.86 -0.12
CA TRP A 69 -4.47 -2.89 -1.13
C TRP A 69 -4.64 -4.32 -0.58
N ILE A 70 -5.86 -4.86 -0.75
CA ILE A 70 -6.25 -6.20 -0.32
C ILE A 70 -6.46 -7.09 -1.55
N GLY A 71 -5.57 -8.06 -1.76
CA GLY A 71 -5.77 -9.13 -2.75
C GLY A 71 -5.24 -8.87 -4.17
N GLY A 72 -5.48 -9.86 -5.05
CA GLY A 72 -5.06 -9.86 -6.45
C GLY A 72 -3.54 -9.75 -6.64
N ASN A 73 -3.11 -8.83 -7.51
CA ASN A 73 -1.71 -8.62 -7.85
C ASN A 73 -0.86 -8.22 -6.64
N ALA A 74 -1.39 -7.44 -5.70
CA ALA A 74 -0.64 -7.01 -4.52
C ALA A 74 -0.19 -8.20 -3.65
N LEU A 75 -1.04 -9.21 -3.49
CA LEU A 75 -0.66 -10.43 -2.77
C LEU A 75 0.42 -11.21 -3.52
N VAL A 76 0.27 -11.38 -4.84
CA VAL A 76 1.28 -12.05 -5.68
C VAL A 76 2.62 -11.34 -5.59
N SER A 77 2.64 -10.00 -5.62
CA SER A 77 3.85 -9.19 -5.52
C SER A 77 4.46 -9.16 -4.12
N ARG A 78 3.65 -9.36 -3.07
CA ARG A 78 4.14 -9.58 -1.70
C ARG A 78 4.88 -10.92 -1.59
N ILE A 79 4.31 -11.99 -2.13
CA ILE A 79 4.94 -13.32 -2.08
C ILE A 79 6.15 -13.40 -3.03
N PHE A 80 6.00 -12.84 -4.23
CA PHE A 80 6.97 -12.90 -5.33
C PHE A 80 7.35 -11.49 -5.82
N PRO A 81 8.16 -10.72 -5.06
CA PRO A 81 8.51 -9.34 -5.42
C PRO A 81 9.18 -9.20 -6.80
N GLY A 82 9.88 -10.24 -7.28
CA GLY A 82 10.46 -10.26 -8.62
C GLY A 82 9.43 -10.27 -9.77
N TYR A 83 8.18 -10.64 -9.51
CA TYR A 83 7.11 -10.71 -10.52
C TYR A 83 6.79 -9.33 -11.09
N ASP A 84 6.38 -8.39 -10.22
CA ASP A 84 6.06 -7.03 -10.63
C ASP A 84 7.31 -6.26 -11.05
N MET A 85 8.44 -6.45 -10.37
CA MET A 85 9.68 -5.75 -10.71
C MET A 85 10.16 -6.10 -12.13
N ARG A 86 10.19 -7.38 -12.50
CA ARG A 86 10.56 -7.80 -13.87
C ARG A 86 9.62 -7.18 -14.90
N ARG A 87 8.33 -7.16 -14.61
CA ARG A 87 7.33 -6.56 -15.50
C ARG A 87 7.60 -5.07 -15.66
N ARG A 88 7.85 -4.34 -14.57
CA ARG A 88 8.20 -2.92 -14.58
C ARG A 88 9.48 -2.64 -15.37
N MET A 89 10.50 -3.49 -15.24
CA MET A 89 11.73 -3.41 -16.02
C MET A 89 11.45 -3.54 -17.52
N LEU A 90 10.54 -4.43 -17.93
CA LEU A 90 10.10 -4.52 -19.33
C LEU A 90 9.38 -3.25 -19.80
N TRP A 91 8.51 -2.67 -18.98
CA TRP A 91 7.84 -1.39 -19.27
C TRP A 91 8.80 -0.21 -19.34
N ARG A 92 9.87 -0.23 -18.53
CA ARG A 92 10.93 0.80 -18.52
C ARG A 92 12.03 0.55 -19.56
N HIS A 93 11.90 -0.49 -20.38
CA HIS A 93 12.91 -0.86 -21.37
C HIS A 93 14.30 -1.18 -20.76
N GLU A 94 14.34 -1.57 -19.49
CA GLU A 94 15.56 -2.04 -18.80
C GLU A 94 15.92 -3.49 -19.19
N LEU A 95 14.95 -4.25 -19.69
CA LEU A 95 15.13 -5.63 -20.15
C LEU A 95 14.71 -5.75 -21.62
N PRO A 96 15.38 -6.62 -22.41
CA PRO A 96 14.95 -6.89 -23.77
C PRO A 96 13.53 -7.48 -23.78
N LYS A 97 12.72 -7.05 -24.75
CA LYS A 97 11.35 -7.55 -24.90
C LYS A 97 11.41 -9.06 -25.19
N PRO A 98 10.66 -9.90 -24.45
CA PRO A 98 10.61 -11.32 -24.72
C PRO A 98 9.90 -11.59 -26.06
N SER A 99 10.00 -12.84 -26.54
CA SER A 99 9.24 -13.27 -27.72
C SER A 99 7.73 -13.01 -27.56
N ARG A 100 7.03 -12.81 -28.68
CA ARG A 100 5.58 -12.52 -28.69
C ARG A 100 4.77 -13.56 -27.90
N LEU A 101 5.10 -14.84 -28.05
CA LEU A 101 4.46 -15.93 -27.30
C LEU A 101 4.67 -15.80 -25.79
N ARG A 102 5.90 -15.56 -25.35
CA ARG A 102 6.23 -15.37 -23.94
C ARG A 102 5.56 -14.13 -23.35
N MET A 103 5.43 -13.06 -24.14
CA MET A 103 4.68 -11.86 -23.75
C MET A 103 3.17 -12.13 -23.65
N HIS A 104 2.61 -12.95 -24.54
CA HIS A 104 1.20 -13.34 -24.48
C HIS A 104 0.90 -14.18 -23.23
N LEU A 105 1.73 -15.20 -22.96
CA LEU A 105 1.63 -16.05 -21.77
C LEU A 105 1.76 -15.24 -20.47
N SER A 106 2.72 -14.32 -20.39
CA SER A 106 2.87 -13.47 -19.20
C SER A 106 1.68 -12.53 -19.00
N ASN A 107 1.07 -12.05 -20.08
CA ASN A 107 -0.14 -11.24 -20.03
C ASN A 107 -1.37 -12.04 -19.58
N LEU A 108 -1.47 -13.33 -19.91
CA LEU A 108 -2.54 -14.19 -19.39
C LEU A 108 -2.44 -14.34 -17.86
N VAL A 109 -1.23 -14.65 -17.36
CA VAL A 109 -0.98 -14.74 -15.91
C VAL A 109 -1.26 -13.42 -15.24
N TYR A 110 -0.83 -12.30 -15.83
CA TYR A 110 -1.09 -10.97 -15.28
C TYR A 110 -2.57 -10.60 -15.27
N LYS A 111 -3.33 -10.93 -16.33
CA LYS A 111 -4.78 -10.73 -16.35
C LYS A 111 -5.47 -11.58 -15.27
N ALA A 112 -5.01 -12.80 -15.05
CA ALA A 112 -5.52 -13.67 -14.00
C ALA A 112 -5.19 -13.14 -12.58
N SER A 113 -3.98 -12.60 -12.35
CA SER A 113 -3.59 -12.01 -11.06
C SER A 113 -4.25 -10.64 -10.81
N GLN A 114 -4.56 -9.90 -11.88
CA GLN A 114 -5.30 -8.65 -11.83
C GLN A 114 -6.79 -8.82 -11.57
N ASN A 115 -7.33 -10.04 -11.63
CA ASN A 115 -8.73 -10.24 -11.30
C ASN A 115 -8.94 -9.96 -9.81
N GLN A 116 -9.49 -8.78 -9.52
CA GLN A 116 -9.65 -8.26 -8.17
C GLN A 116 -10.86 -8.82 -7.44
N ASN A 117 -11.68 -9.64 -8.12
CA ASN A 117 -12.70 -10.43 -7.45
C ASN A 117 -11.98 -11.61 -6.76
N PRO A 118 -11.70 -11.53 -5.44
CA PRO A 118 -10.92 -12.55 -4.80
C PRO A 118 -11.78 -13.80 -4.78
N LYS A 119 -11.41 -14.84 -5.54
CA LYS A 119 -11.96 -16.19 -5.34
C LYS A 119 -11.97 -16.45 -3.83
N ALA A 120 -13.06 -16.99 -3.28
CA ALA A 120 -13.31 -17.06 -1.83
C ALA A 120 -12.08 -17.44 -0.98
N VAL A 121 -11.22 -18.33 -1.51
CA VAL A 121 -9.89 -18.66 -1.00
C VAL A 121 -9.02 -17.43 -0.68
N TRP A 122 -8.81 -16.50 -1.61
CA TRP A 122 -7.98 -15.31 -1.40
C TRP A 122 -8.56 -14.36 -0.36
N LYS A 123 -9.89 -14.28 -0.27
CA LYS A 123 -10.57 -13.52 0.78
C LYS A 123 -10.37 -14.18 2.15
N ALA A 124 -10.31 -15.51 2.19
CA ALA A 124 -10.13 -16.28 3.42
C ALA A 124 -8.68 -16.32 3.93
N ILE A 125 -7.68 -16.47 3.05
CA ILE A 125 -6.27 -16.65 3.47
C ILE A 125 -5.32 -15.52 3.06
N GLY A 126 -5.70 -14.70 2.07
CA GLY A 126 -4.82 -13.67 1.50
C GLY A 126 -4.47 -12.55 2.48
N GLY A 127 -5.36 -12.29 3.44
CA GLY A 127 -5.12 -11.35 4.53
C GLY A 127 -3.98 -11.80 5.44
N SER A 128 -4.10 -13.01 6.00
CA SER A 128 -3.10 -13.60 6.88
C SER A 128 -1.74 -13.77 6.22
N ILE A 129 -1.70 -14.13 4.93
CA ILE A 129 -0.45 -14.22 4.16
C ILE A 129 0.16 -12.83 3.97
N SER A 130 -0.63 -11.84 3.54
CA SER A 130 -0.15 -10.46 3.37
C SER A 130 0.41 -9.91 4.67
N GLU A 131 -0.31 -10.13 5.77
CA GLU A 131 0.11 -9.73 7.11
C GLU A 131 1.43 -10.41 7.50
N SER A 132 1.54 -11.74 7.37
CA SER A 132 2.76 -12.47 7.74
C SER A 132 3.97 -12.02 6.94
N VAL A 133 3.83 -11.87 5.61
CA VAL A 133 4.90 -11.35 4.74
C VAL A 133 5.30 -9.93 5.14
N THR A 134 4.32 -9.07 5.42
CA THR A 134 4.57 -7.68 5.84
C THR A 134 5.29 -7.63 7.19
N ARG A 135 4.84 -8.41 8.18
CA ARG A 135 5.50 -8.52 9.50
C ARG A 135 6.95 -8.97 9.37
N ARG A 136 7.23 -9.98 8.53
CA ARG A 136 8.62 -10.44 8.27
C ARG A 136 9.48 -9.32 7.66
N ARG A 137 8.94 -8.57 6.70
CA ARG A 137 9.65 -7.44 6.08
C ARG A 137 9.88 -6.29 7.06
N LEU A 138 8.90 -5.97 7.90
CA LEU A 138 9.02 -4.98 8.97
C LEU A 138 10.04 -5.40 10.03
N ALA A 139 10.10 -6.69 10.38
CA ALA A 139 11.08 -7.22 11.33
C ALA A 139 12.53 -7.00 10.84
N GLY A 140 12.75 -7.06 9.52
CA GLY A 140 14.03 -6.73 8.89
C GLY A 140 14.39 -5.24 8.90
N ILE A 141 13.46 -4.36 9.27
CA ILE A 141 13.70 -2.92 9.49
C ILE A 141 13.85 -2.63 10.98
N LYS A 142 12.82 -2.96 11.77
CA LYS A 142 12.75 -2.70 13.21
C LYS A 142 11.74 -3.66 13.84
N LYS A 143 12.21 -4.48 14.78
CA LYS A 143 11.38 -5.51 15.44
C LYS A 143 10.11 -4.93 16.09
N SER A 144 10.18 -3.74 16.69
CA SER A 144 8.99 -3.13 17.31
C SER A 144 7.87 -2.84 16.31
N LEU A 145 8.16 -2.65 15.02
CA LEU A 145 7.16 -2.46 13.97
C LEU A 145 6.48 -3.79 13.57
N SER A 146 7.21 -4.91 13.63
CA SER A 146 6.64 -6.21 13.27
C SER A 146 5.64 -6.74 14.28
N ASP A 147 5.65 -6.21 15.50
CA ASP A 147 4.75 -6.61 16.59
C ASP A 147 3.46 -5.78 16.59
N LYS A 148 3.40 -4.66 15.84
CA LYS A 148 2.23 -3.79 15.78
C LYS A 148 1.07 -4.44 15.02
N ARG A 149 -0.15 -3.98 15.28
CA ARG A 149 -1.35 -4.46 14.57
C ARG A 149 -1.29 -4.03 13.11
N VAL A 150 -1.59 -4.94 12.19
CA VAL A 150 -1.62 -4.67 10.74
C VAL A 150 -3.08 -4.60 10.29
N TYR A 151 -3.49 -3.45 9.78
CA TYR A 151 -4.80 -3.23 9.19
C TYR A 151 -4.67 -3.25 7.67
N MET A 152 -5.43 -4.13 7.03
CA MET A 152 -5.55 -4.10 5.59
C MET A 152 -6.62 -3.10 5.19
N VAL A 153 -6.25 -2.13 4.36
CA VAL A 153 -7.15 -1.06 3.91
C VAL A 153 -7.50 -1.27 2.45
N GLU A 154 -8.79 -1.23 2.13
CA GLU A 154 -9.27 -1.29 0.75
C GLU A 154 -8.67 -0.14 -0.07
N HIS A 155 -8.33 -0.40 -1.33
CA HIS A 155 -7.55 0.51 -2.15
C HIS A 155 -8.26 1.85 -2.44
N HIS A 156 -9.53 1.81 -2.83
CA HIS A 156 -10.31 3.02 -3.07
C HIS A 156 -10.60 3.75 -1.76
N LEU A 157 -10.83 3.03 -0.67
CA LEU A 157 -10.98 3.62 0.65
C LEU A 157 -9.71 4.38 1.08
N ALA A 158 -8.52 3.81 0.83
CA ALA A 158 -7.26 4.48 1.10
C ALA A 158 -7.12 5.77 0.28
N HIS A 159 -7.48 5.74 -1.02
CA HIS A 159 -7.52 6.95 -1.84
C HIS A 159 -8.52 7.98 -1.31
N ALA A 160 -9.74 7.55 -0.99
CA ALA A 160 -10.78 8.44 -0.48
C ALA A 160 -10.37 9.08 0.84
N ALA A 161 -9.80 8.32 1.78
CA ALA A 161 -9.27 8.80 3.04
C ALA A 161 -8.16 9.83 2.84
N SER A 162 -7.22 9.55 1.93
CA SER A 162 -6.11 10.46 1.62
C SER A 162 -6.55 11.80 1.04
N ALA A 163 -7.73 11.85 0.41
CA ALA A 163 -8.31 13.09 -0.09
C ALA A 163 -9.18 13.78 0.99
N TYR A 164 -10.00 13.01 1.71
CA TYR A 164 -10.98 13.53 2.65
C TYR A 164 -10.35 14.16 3.89
N TYR A 165 -9.50 13.43 4.61
CA TYR A 165 -8.97 13.88 5.89
C TYR A 165 -8.15 15.18 5.81
N PRO A 166 -7.32 15.43 4.79
CA PRO A 166 -6.64 16.71 4.65
C PRO A 166 -7.49 17.81 3.98
N SER A 167 -8.70 17.52 3.50
CA SER A 167 -9.49 18.48 2.72
C SER A 167 -10.06 19.66 3.52
N GLY A 168 -10.17 19.52 4.84
CA GLY A 168 -10.84 20.50 5.71
C GLY A 168 -12.36 20.48 5.66
N PHE A 169 -12.99 19.65 4.81
CA PHE A 169 -14.44 19.49 4.79
C PHE A 169 -14.92 18.54 5.90
N SER A 170 -15.97 18.95 6.64
CA SER A 170 -16.65 18.09 7.62
C SER A 170 -17.56 17.03 6.97
N LYS A 171 -17.89 17.22 5.69
CA LYS A 171 -18.69 16.30 4.88
C LYS A 171 -18.34 16.44 3.41
N ALA A 172 -18.16 15.32 2.72
CA ALA A 172 -17.87 15.32 1.29
C ALA A 172 -18.43 14.08 0.57
N LEU A 173 -18.80 14.28 -0.70
CA LEU A 173 -18.93 13.20 -1.66
C LEU A 173 -17.57 13.01 -2.34
N ILE A 174 -16.99 11.82 -2.25
CA ILE A 174 -15.66 11.54 -2.77
C ILE A 174 -15.78 10.57 -3.94
N ILE A 175 -15.16 10.92 -5.05
CA ILE A 175 -15.09 10.07 -6.24
C ILE A 175 -13.64 9.63 -6.42
N THR A 176 -13.42 8.31 -6.47
CA THR A 176 -12.09 7.75 -6.74
C THR A 176 -12.02 7.23 -8.17
N LEU A 177 -11.10 7.75 -8.97
CA LEU A 177 -10.88 7.34 -10.37
C LEU A 177 -9.46 6.80 -10.51
N THR A 178 -9.29 5.48 -10.40
CA THR A 178 -7.97 4.83 -10.48
C THR A 178 -7.90 3.93 -11.71
N GLY A 179 -6.67 3.66 -12.17
CA GLY A 179 -6.45 2.72 -13.28
C GLY A 179 -6.84 1.28 -12.93
N GLN A 180 -6.82 0.93 -11.63
CA GLN A 180 -7.23 -0.37 -11.12
C GLN A 180 -7.60 -0.29 -9.64
N GLY A 181 -8.58 -1.08 -9.19
CA GLY A 181 -9.00 -1.24 -7.80
C GLY A 181 -10.18 -2.22 -7.68
N THR A 182 -10.67 -2.49 -6.47
CA THR A 182 -11.57 -3.65 -6.21
C THR A 182 -12.96 -3.51 -6.85
N GLY A 183 -13.24 -2.40 -7.52
CA GLY A 183 -14.35 -2.17 -8.43
C GLY A 183 -14.12 -0.83 -9.13
N SER A 184 -14.42 -0.73 -10.42
CA SER A 184 -14.21 0.50 -11.20
C SER A 184 -14.96 1.69 -10.60
N ALA A 185 -14.22 2.66 -10.07
CA ALA A 185 -14.70 3.88 -9.40
C ALA A 185 -15.60 3.65 -8.18
N ALA A 186 -15.17 4.15 -7.02
CA ALA A 186 -15.99 4.13 -5.80
C ALA A 186 -16.42 5.55 -5.42
N VAL A 187 -17.68 5.67 -5.04
CA VAL A 187 -18.31 6.89 -4.51
C VAL A 187 -18.50 6.71 -3.01
N TYR A 188 -17.89 7.57 -2.21
CA TYR A 188 -18.02 7.55 -0.76
C TYR A 188 -18.75 8.79 -0.27
N ARG A 189 -19.63 8.61 0.71
CA ARG A 189 -20.14 9.70 1.55
C ARG A 189 -19.39 9.65 2.87
N SER A 190 -18.62 10.69 3.15
CA SER A 190 -17.85 10.81 4.39
C SER A 190 -18.40 11.95 5.25
N GLU A 191 -18.50 11.70 6.55
CA GLU A 191 -18.93 12.66 7.56
C GLU A 191 -18.02 12.50 8.79
N THR A 192 -17.41 13.58 9.27
CA THR A 192 -16.77 13.56 10.59
C THR A 192 -17.86 13.70 11.65
N LYS A 193 -17.89 12.81 12.65
CA LYS A 193 -18.70 13.08 13.84
C LYS A 193 -18.12 14.33 14.50
N ALA A 194 -18.93 15.39 14.61
CA ALA A 194 -18.60 16.51 15.49
C ALA A 194 -18.37 15.94 16.89
N ALA A 195 -17.24 16.33 17.50
CA ALA A 195 -16.92 15.99 18.88
C ALA A 195 -17.93 16.62 19.84
#